data_AF-A0A0E4CMS4-F1
#
_entry.id   AF-A0A0E4CMS4-F1
#
_cell.length_a   1.000
_cell.length_b   1.000
_cell.length_c   1.000
_cell.angle_alpha   90.00
_cell.angle_beta   90.00
_cell.angle_gamma   90.00
#
_symmetry.space_group_name_H-M   'P 1'
#
loop_
_entity.id
_entity.type
_entity.pdbx_description
1 polymer ?
#
loop_
_entity_poly.entity_id
_entity_poly.type
_entity_poly.pdbx_seq_one_letter_code
_entity_poly.pdbx_strand_id
1 'polypeptide(L)'
;MLGSMKTALAASLIALPALLCSVPAVANADPENTPDYINYLDQNNIHYSSRETIVHVGTSLCNELRNNILTPEQALQRIQNLGYSQQQTKVIAFAAVEAFCPDMDADAHQPPKS
;
A
#
# COMPACT_ATOMS: atom_id res chain seq x y z
N MET A 1 -44.39 51.07 -14.07
CA MET A 1 -43.65 51.89 -13.09
C MET A 1 -42.75 50.97 -12.30
N LEU A 2 -41.46 51.32 -12.20
CA LEU A 2 -40.41 50.66 -11.41
C LEU A 2 -40.81 50.60 -9.92
N GLY A 3 -40.51 49.48 -9.25
CA GLY A 3 -40.77 49.35 -7.81
C GLY A 3 -40.04 48.19 -7.15
N SER A 4 -38.76 48.43 -6.85
CA SER A 4 -37.96 47.93 -5.72
C SER A 4 -37.78 46.41 -5.52
N MET A 5 -36.64 45.96 -6.05
CA MET A 5 -35.89 44.77 -5.66
C MET A 5 -35.50 44.85 -4.17
N LYS A 6 -35.89 43.86 -3.37
CA LYS A 6 -35.42 43.71 -1.98
C LYS A 6 -34.80 42.33 -1.83
N THR A 7 -33.49 42.31 -1.98
CA THR A 7 -32.57 41.21 -1.70
C THR A 7 -32.78 40.65 -0.30
N ALA A 8 -33.07 39.36 -0.19
CA ALA A 8 -32.86 38.59 1.02
C ALA A 8 -32.05 37.34 0.64
N LEU A 9 -30.73 37.46 0.78
CA LEU A 9 -29.79 36.34 0.75
C LEU A 9 -29.98 35.54 2.04
N ALA A 10 -30.80 34.49 1.98
CA ALA A 10 -30.83 33.47 3.02
C ALA A 10 -29.81 32.39 2.65
N ALA A 11 -28.60 32.53 3.18
CA ALA A 11 -27.54 31.53 3.08
C ALA A 11 -27.85 30.36 4.02
N SER A 12 -28.42 29.28 3.48
CA SER A 12 -28.52 28.00 4.19
C SER A 12 -27.23 27.20 3.99
N LEU A 13 -26.29 27.37 4.93
CA LEU A 13 -25.14 26.50 5.11
C LEU A 13 -25.62 25.16 5.69
N ILE A 14 -25.80 24.16 4.83
CA ILE A 14 -25.98 22.77 5.27
C ILE A 14 -24.57 22.19 5.41
N ALA A 15 -24.10 22.09 6.65
CA ALA A 15 -22.84 21.46 7.01
C ALA A 15 -22.89 19.97 6.66
N LEU A 16 -22.03 19.54 5.72
CA LEU A 16 -21.74 18.13 5.47
C LEU A 16 -20.92 17.60 6.67
N PRO A 17 -21.34 16.52 7.35
CA PRO A 17 -20.44 15.82 8.24
C PRO A 17 -19.41 15.10 7.37
N ALA A 18 -18.19 15.63 7.30
CA ALA A 18 -17.05 14.89 6.80
C ALA A 18 -16.81 13.73 7.77
N LEU A 19 -17.37 12.55 7.45
CA LEU A 19 -16.91 11.30 8.03
C LEU A 19 -15.45 11.14 7.64
N LEU A 20 -14.57 11.52 8.54
CA LEU A 20 -13.16 11.16 8.54
C LEU A 20 -13.12 9.64 8.70
N CYS A 21 -13.18 8.92 7.57
CA CYS A 21 -12.72 7.54 7.52
C CYS A 21 -11.25 7.57 7.92
N SER A 22 -10.98 7.22 9.18
CA SER A 22 -9.66 6.88 9.66
C SER A 22 -9.21 5.65 8.88
N VAL A 23 -8.60 5.88 7.72
CA VAL A 23 -7.83 4.88 6.99
C VAL A 23 -6.78 4.40 7.99
N PRO A 24 -6.69 3.09 8.28
CA PRO A 24 -5.67 2.59 9.20
C PRO A 24 -4.34 3.10 8.68
N ALA A 25 -3.59 3.79 9.54
CA ALA A 25 -2.28 4.31 9.22
C ALA A 25 -1.47 3.17 8.63
N VAL A 26 -1.27 3.22 7.31
CA VAL A 26 -0.44 2.28 6.58
C VAL A 26 0.90 2.36 7.29
N ALA A 27 1.31 1.25 7.92
CA ALA A 27 2.60 1.15 8.57
C ALA A 27 3.62 1.72 7.59
N ASN A 28 4.19 2.87 7.96
CA ASN A 28 4.82 3.82 7.05
C ASN A 28 5.68 3.06 6.05
N ALA A 29 5.20 2.95 4.80
CA ALA A 29 6.09 2.58 3.71
C ALA A 29 7.23 3.57 3.80
N ASP A 30 8.47 3.10 3.86
CA ASP A 30 9.59 4.02 3.82
C ASP A 30 9.43 4.85 2.54
N PRO A 31 9.14 6.16 2.65
CA PRO A 31 8.80 6.96 1.49
C PRO A 31 9.99 7.04 0.52
N GLU A 32 11.20 6.74 0.97
CA GLU A 32 12.40 6.72 0.14
C GLU A 32 12.43 5.52 -0.82
N ASN A 33 12.00 4.33 -0.39
CA ASN A 33 12.12 3.09 -1.19
C ASN A 33 10.83 2.72 -1.95
N THR A 34 9.72 3.40 -1.65
CA THR A 34 8.44 3.21 -2.36
C THR A 34 8.54 3.43 -3.89
N PRO A 35 9.26 4.45 -4.40
CA PRO A 35 9.43 4.64 -5.84
C PRO A 35 10.14 3.47 -6.52
N ASP A 36 11.16 2.88 -5.90
CA ASP A 36 11.92 1.76 -6.46
C ASP A 36 11.07 0.50 -6.56
N TYR A 37 10.27 0.22 -5.52
CA TYR A 37 9.28 -0.84 -5.54
C TYR A 37 8.33 -0.70 -6.73
N ILE A 38 7.72 0.48 -6.90
CA ILE A 38 6.78 0.75 -7.99
C ILE A 38 7.46 0.63 -9.36
N ASN A 39 8.63 1.23 -9.52
CA ASN A 39 9.37 1.20 -10.78
C ASN A 39 9.73 -0.24 -11.18
N TYR A 40 10.13 -1.08 -10.22
CA TYR A 40 10.43 -2.48 -10.47
C TYR A 40 9.18 -3.26 -10.91
N LEU A 41 8.04 -3.04 -10.27
CA LEU A 41 6.77 -3.65 -10.67
C LEU A 41 6.34 -3.24 -12.08
N ASP A 42 6.45 -1.94 -12.40
CA ASP A 42 6.11 -1.39 -13.71
C ASP A 42 7.01 -1.99 -14.81
N GLN A 43 8.32 -2.09 -14.57
CA GLN A 43 9.28 -2.72 -15.49
C GLN A 43 8.99 -4.21 -15.71
N ASN A 44 8.44 -4.89 -14.71
CA ASN A 44 8.04 -6.30 -14.80
C ASN A 44 6.60 -6.50 -15.28
N ASN A 45 5.93 -5.44 -15.77
CA ASN A 45 4.55 -5.48 -16.28
C ASN A 45 3.55 -6.03 -15.26
N ILE A 46 3.75 -5.71 -13.97
CA ILE A 46 2.82 -6.09 -12.91
C ILE A 46 1.70 -5.05 -12.87
N HIS A 47 0.49 -5.47 -13.26
CA HIS A 47 -0.69 -4.62 -13.17
C HIS A 47 -1.24 -4.60 -11.74
N TYR A 48 -1.51 -3.42 -11.19
CA TYR A 48 -2.14 -3.26 -9.88
C TYR A 48 -3.28 -2.26 -9.95
N SER A 49 -4.26 -2.41 -9.07
CA SER A 49 -5.48 -1.60 -9.04
C SER A 49 -5.20 -0.12 -8.71
N SER A 50 -4.28 0.11 -7.78
CA SER A 50 -3.81 1.44 -7.41
C SER A 50 -2.42 1.36 -6.79
N ARG A 51 -1.66 2.47 -6.90
CA ARG A 51 -0.35 2.60 -6.27
C ARG A 51 -0.42 2.39 -4.75
N GLU A 52 -1.44 2.95 -4.11
CA GLU A 52 -1.64 2.81 -2.66
C GLU A 52 -1.86 1.33 -2.26
N THR A 53 -2.70 0.61 -3.00
CA THR A 53 -2.99 -0.80 -2.73
C THR A 53 -1.73 -1.66 -2.84
N ILE A 54 -0.95 -1.50 -3.91
CA ILE A 54 0.23 -2.35 -4.11
C ILE A 54 1.35 -2.04 -3.11
N VAL A 55 1.53 -0.77 -2.73
CA VAL A 55 2.44 -0.39 -1.64
C VAL A 55 2.01 -1.04 -0.34
N HIS A 56 0.71 -1.00 -0.01
CA HIS A 56 0.19 -1.65 1.19
C HIS A 56 0.42 -3.17 1.18
N VAL A 57 0.31 -3.82 0.02
CA VAL A 57 0.65 -5.26 -0.13
C VAL A 57 2.12 -5.49 0.22
N GLY A 58 3.03 -4.69 -0.34
CA GLY A 58 4.47 -4.82 -0.08
C GLY A 58 4.85 -4.56 1.38
N THR A 59 4.36 -3.48 1.98
CA THR A 59 4.64 -3.15 3.38
C THR A 59 4.03 -4.16 4.34
N SER A 60 2.82 -4.66 4.04
CA SER A 60 2.15 -5.68 4.88
C SER A 60 2.90 -7.00 4.82
N LEU A 61 3.35 -7.42 3.63
CA LEU A 61 4.21 -8.60 3.48
C LEU A 61 5.42 -8.48 4.41
N CYS A 62 6.10 -7.34 4.37
CA CYS A 62 7.27 -7.14 5.21
C CYS A 62 6.96 -7.24 6.70
N ASN A 63 5.90 -6.55 7.13
CA ASN A 63 5.46 -6.57 8.52
C ASN A 63 5.04 -7.98 8.97
N GLU A 64 4.37 -8.74 8.10
CA GLU A 64 3.93 -10.10 8.38
C GLU A 64 5.10 -11.06 8.56
N LEU A 65 6.09 -10.97 7.67
CA LEU A 65 7.29 -11.80 7.74
C LEU A 65 8.15 -11.45 8.95
N ARG A 66 8.43 -10.15 9.17
CA ARG A 66 9.27 -9.69 10.29
C ARG A 66 8.70 -10.06 11.65
N ASN A 67 7.38 -10.04 11.79
CA ASN A 67 6.71 -10.36 13.05
C ASN A 67 6.24 -11.82 13.15
N ASN A 68 6.60 -12.68 12.19
CA ASN A 68 6.17 -14.08 12.12
C ASN A 68 4.63 -14.25 12.21
N ILE A 69 3.87 -13.30 11.64
CA ILE A 69 2.40 -13.34 11.62
C ILE A 69 1.92 -14.43 10.67
N LEU A 70 2.60 -14.55 9.52
CA LEU A 70 2.35 -15.57 8.51
C LEU A 70 3.66 -16.30 8.18
N THR A 71 3.55 -17.57 7.81
CA THR A 71 4.69 -18.24 7.16
C THR A 71 4.93 -17.62 5.77
N PRO A 72 6.14 -17.73 5.21
CA PRO A 72 6.42 -17.23 3.85
C PRO A 72 5.45 -17.77 2.80
N GLU A 73 5.07 -19.05 2.91
CA GLU A 73 4.13 -19.69 1.99
C GLU A 73 2.72 -19.08 2.08
N GLN A 74 2.25 -18.83 3.31
CA GLN A 74 0.95 -18.18 3.54
C GLN A 74 0.94 -16.74 3.03
N ALA A 75 2.04 -16.01 3.19
CA ALA A 75 2.16 -14.64 2.69
C ALA A 75 2.15 -14.60 1.15
N LEU A 76 2.83 -15.54 0.49
CA LEU A 76 2.76 -15.68 -0.98
C LEU A 76 1.36 -16.12 -1.45
N GLN A 77 0.69 -17.01 -0.72
CA GLN A 77 -0.70 -17.36 -1.03
C GLN A 77 -1.64 -16.17 -0.92
N ARG A 78 -1.45 -15.29 0.08
CA ARG A 78 -2.23 -14.06 0.21
C ARG A 78 -2.09 -13.16 -1.02
N ILE A 79 -0.88 -12.99 -1.54
CA ILE A 79 -0.65 -12.20 -2.76
C ILE A 79 -1.34 -12.87 -3.96
N GLN A 80 -1.24 -14.20 -4.11
CA GLN A 80 -1.95 -14.93 -5.17
C GLN A 80 -3.47 -14.75 -5.09
N ASN A 81 -4.04 -14.71 -3.88
CA ASN A 81 -5.47 -14.49 -3.66
C ASN A 81 -5.96 -13.09 -4.10
N LEU A 82 -5.04 -12.16 -4.39
CA LEU A 82 -5.38 -10.86 -5.00
C LEU A 82 -5.56 -10.94 -6.53
N GLY A 83 -5.40 -12.14 -7.12
CA GLY A 83 -5.53 -12.37 -8.56
C GLY A 83 -4.20 -12.38 -9.32
N TYR A 84 -3.07 -12.32 -8.62
CA TYR A 84 -1.75 -12.42 -9.23
C TYR A 84 -1.40 -13.85 -9.59
N SER A 85 -0.77 -14.04 -10.75
CA SER A 85 -0.20 -15.33 -11.10
C SER A 85 0.94 -15.70 -10.14
N GLN A 86 1.33 -16.98 -10.12
CA GLN A 86 2.47 -17.42 -9.31
C GLN A 86 3.76 -16.64 -9.66
N GLN A 87 3.99 -16.37 -10.94
CA GLN A 87 5.16 -15.60 -11.38
C GLN A 87 5.09 -14.16 -10.90
N GLN A 88 3.94 -13.49 -11.08
CA GLN A 88 3.74 -12.12 -10.61
C GLN A 88 3.89 -12.02 -9.09
N THR A 89 3.40 -13.02 -8.35
CA THR A 89 3.51 -13.09 -6.90
C THR A 89 4.97 -13.11 -6.45
N LYS A 90 5.83 -13.91 -7.10
CA LYS A 90 7.26 -13.95 -6.79
C LYS A 90 7.93 -12.60 -7.03
N VAL A 91 7.61 -11.95 -8.15
CA VAL A 91 8.13 -10.61 -8.49
C VAL A 91 7.71 -9.58 -7.44
N ILE A 92 6.43 -9.57 -7.07
CA ILE A 92 5.87 -8.67 -6.04
C ILE A 92 6.55 -8.90 -4.69
N ALA A 93 6.68 -10.15 -4.27
CA ALA A 93 7.25 -10.49 -2.98
C ALA A 93 8.74 -10.16 -2.90
N PHE A 94 9.51 -10.47 -3.95
CA PHE A 94 10.92 -10.12 -4.05
C PHE A 94 11.11 -8.60 -3.93
N ALA A 95 10.42 -7.83 -4.77
CA ALA A 95 10.55 -6.38 -4.78
C ALA A 95 10.13 -5.74 -3.43
N ALA A 96 9.13 -6.32 -2.77
CA ALA A 96 8.67 -5.82 -1.47
C ALA A 96 9.68 -6.11 -0.35
N VAL A 97 10.32 -7.28 -0.35
CA VAL A 97 11.37 -7.60 0.63
C VAL A 97 12.58 -6.69 0.44
N GLU A 98 13.02 -6.50 -0.80
CA GLU A 98 14.14 -5.60 -1.14
C GLU A 98 13.86 -4.15 -0.70
N ALA A 99 12.67 -3.63 -1.02
CA ALA A 99 12.35 -2.23 -0.78
C ALA A 99 11.95 -1.93 0.68
N PHE A 100 11.26 -2.87 1.35
CA PHE A 100 10.63 -2.61 2.64
C PHE A 100 11.19 -3.44 3.81
N CYS A 101 11.97 -4.50 3.53
CA CYS A 101 12.62 -5.34 4.55
C CYS A 101 14.15 -5.40 4.41
N PRO A 102 14.87 -4.27 4.34
CA PRO A 102 16.33 -4.29 4.15
C PRO A 102 17.07 -5.07 5.24
N ASP A 103 16.53 -5.10 6.46
CA ASP A 103 17.09 -5.87 7.58
C ASP A 103 16.97 -7.40 7.37
N MET A 104 15.90 -7.85 6.70
CA MET A 104 15.66 -9.28 6.47
C MET A 104 16.47 -9.83 5.30
N ASP A 105 16.76 -8.99 4.30
CA ASP A 105 17.69 -9.37 3.24
C ASP A 105 19.13 -9.49 3.77
N ALA A 106 19.52 -8.61 4.70
CA ALA A 106 20.80 -8.70 5.39
C ALA A 106 20.96 -10.01 6.17
N ASP A 107 19.91 -10.46 6.89
CA ASP A 107 19.91 -11.72 7.64
C ASP A 107 19.97 -12.96 6.72
N ALA A 108 19.35 -12.91 5.53
CA ALA A 108 19.38 -14.00 4.55
C ALA A 108 20.78 -14.25 3.96
N HIS A 109 21.64 -13.22 3.97
CA HIS A 109 23.04 -13.30 3.53
C HIS A 109 24.02 -13.66 4.66
N GLN A 110 23.57 -13.77 5.91
CA GLN A 110 24.42 -14.25 7.00
C GLN A 110 24.37 -15.78 7.07
N PRO A 111 25.53 -16.48 7.12
CA PRO A 111 25.53 -17.93 7.35
C PRO A 111 24.85 -18.22 8.69
N PRO A 112 24.09 -19.33 8.81
CA PRO A 112 23.36 -19.66 10.03
C PRO A 112 24.33 -19.66 11.21
N LYS A 113 24.08 -18.81 12.21
CA LYS A 113 24.81 -18.87 13.48
C LYS A 113 24.61 -20.25 14.08
N SER A 114 25.68 -21.04 14.04
CA SER A 114 25.80 -22.36 14.64
C SER A 114 25.90 -22.27 16.16
#